data_AF-A0A957MSC9-F1
#
_entry.id   AF-A0A957MSC9-F1
#
_cell.length_a   1.000
_cell.length_b   1.000
_cell.length_c   1.000
_cell.angle_alpha   90.00
_cell.angle_beta   90.00
_cell.angle_gamma   90.00
#
_symmetry.space_group_name_H-M   'P 1'
#
loop_
_entity.id
_entity.type
_entity.pdbx_description
1 polymer ?
#
loop_
_entity_poly.entity_id
_entity_poly.type
_entity_poly.pdbx_seq_one_letter_code
_entity_poly.pdbx_strand_id
1 'polypeptide(L)'
;AHAPQPPIDRQGRFALWWAAVSGGLLLLVIVALLYFRPPTWPIWLVGVVVAFGAVEAGTRGRIRGYLYGVTIALAILNATILLYQFWLLALVLLLVGLVILMIRDNLREVFGG
;
A
#
# COMPACT_ATOMS: atom_id res chain seq x y z
N ALA A 1 -8.23 -28.65 36.87
CA ALA A 1 -8.45 -27.21 37.14
C ALA A 1 -8.49 -26.47 35.82
N HIS A 2 -9.61 -25.82 35.47
CA HIS A 2 -9.68 -24.93 34.32
C HIS A 2 -9.20 -23.54 34.78
N ALA A 3 -8.13 -23.03 34.18
CA ALA A 3 -7.69 -21.68 34.46
C ALA A 3 -8.79 -20.69 34.01
N PRO A 4 -9.17 -19.69 34.84
CA PRO A 4 -10.14 -18.69 34.44
C PRO A 4 -9.62 -17.94 33.21
N GLN A 5 -10.43 -17.87 32.15
CA GLN A 5 -10.08 -17.09 30.96
C GLN A 5 -9.88 -15.62 31.39
N PRO A 6 -8.78 -14.97 30.94
CA PRO A 6 -8.56 -13.57 31.24
C PRO A 6 -9.74 -12.73 30.72
N PRO A 7 -10.19 -11.70 31.46
CA PRO A 7 -11.32 -10.88 31.05
C PRO A 7 -11.04 -10.21 29.71
N ILE A 8 -11.97 -10.38 28.76
CA ILE A 8 -11.87 -9.77 27.43
C ILE A 8 -12.00 -8.25 27.60
N ASP A 9 -10.99 -7.52 27.17
CA ASP A 9 -10.99 -6.07 27.20
C ASP A 9 -11.93 -5.48 26.11
N ARG A 10 -12.08 -4.15 26.10
CA ARG A 10 -12.94 -3.49 25.10
C ARG A 10 -12.44 -3.71 23.66
N GLN A 11 -11.12 -3.77 23.45
CA GLN A 11 -10.53 -3.96 22.12
C GLN A 11 -10.77 -5.39 21.62
N GLY A 12 -10.61 -6.41 22.47
CA GLY A 12 -10.91 -7.80 22.13
C GLY A 12 -12.38 -8.02 21.75
N ARG A 13 -13.32 -7.39 22.46
CA ARG A 13 -14.75 -7.47 22.11
C ARG A 13 -15.07 -6.85 20.76
N PHE A 14 -14.46 -5.70 20.44
CA PHE A 14 -14.59 -5.08 19.12
C PHE A 14 -14.02 -5.97 18.02
N ALA A 15 -12.84 -6.56 18.23
CA ALA A 15 -12.22 -7.47 17.27
C ALA A 15 -13.09 -8.70 16.98
N LEU A 16 -13.72 -9.29 18.01
CA LEU A 16 -14.68 -10.39 17.87
C LEU A 16 -15.92 -10.01 17.06
N TRP A 17 -16.54 -8.87 17.38
CA TRP A 17 -17.70 -8.36 16.64
C TRP A 17 -17.34 -8.06 15.18
N TRP A 18 -16.22 -7.39 14.96
CA TRP A 18 -15.72 -7.09 13.62
C TRP A 18 -15.52 -8.36 12.82
N ALA A 19 -14.82 -9.37 13.36
CA ALA A 19 -14.58 -10.63 12.67
C ALA A 19 -15.87 -11.37 12.28
N ALA A 20 -16.94 -11.22 13.06
CA ALA A 20 -18.24 -11.83 12.74
C ALA A 20 -18.98 -11.11 11.61
N VAL A 21 -18.85 -9.78 11.52
CA VAL A 21 -19.61 -8.95 10.57
C VAL A 21 -18.84 -8.69 9.27
N SER A 22 -17.52 -8.72 9.32
CA SER A 22 -16.65 -8.17 8.29
C SER A 22 -16.85 -8.86 6.92
N GLY A 23 -16.87 -10.19 6.88
CA GLY A 23 -17.05 -10.92 5.62
C GLY A 23 -18.36 -10.58 4.90
N GLY A 24 -19.46 -10.51 5.64
CA GLY A 24 -20.77 -10.15 5.08
C GLY A 24 -20.82 -8.70 4.61
N LEU A 25 -20.28 -7.78 5.42
CA LEU A 25 -20.21 -6.36 5.07
C LEU A 25 -19.38 -6.12 3.81
N LEU A 26 -18.23 -6.78 3.67
CA LEU A 26 -17.38 -6.66 2.47
C LEU A 26 -18.13 -7.10 1.21
N LEU A 27 -18.81 -8.25 1.27
CA LEU A 27 -19.60 -8.76 0.16
C LEU A 27 -20.73 -7.80 -0.22
N LEU A 28 -21.45 -7.25 0.77
CA LEU A 28 -22.50 -6.27 0.52
C LEU A 28 -21.97 -5.02 -0.19
N VAL A 29 -20.81 -4.51 0.24
CA VAL A 29 -20.18 -3.34 -0.41
C VAL A 29 -19.73 -3.67 -1.84
N ILE A 30 -19.14 -4.84 -2.07
CA ILE A 30 -18.75 -5.28 -3.41
C ILE A 30 -19.97 -5.39 -4.32
N VAL A 31 -21.04 -6.05 -3.85
CA VAL A 31 -22.30 -6.17 -4.60
C VAL A 31 -22.88 -4.80 -4.92
N ALA A 32 -22.91 -3.88 -3.95
CA ALA A 32 -23.39 -2.52 -4.17
C ALA A 32 -22.56 -1.79 -5.24
N LEU A 33 -21.23 -1.88 -5.19
CA LEU A 33 -20.35 -1.26 -6.19
C LEU A 33 -20.57 -1.84 -7.59
N LEU A 34 -20.77 -3.15 -7.70
CA LEU A 34 -21.04 -3.82 -8.99
C LEU A 34 -22.44 -3.52 -9.53
N TYR A 35 -23.41 -3.24 -8.65
CA TYR A 35 -24.78 -2.90 -9.02
C TYR A 35 -24.89 -1.44 -9.47
N PHE A 36 -24.44 -0.49 -8.65
CA PHE A 36 -24.56 0.95 -8.94
C PHE A 36 -23.53 1.44 -9.96
N ARG A 37 -22.40 0.72 -10.12
CA ARG A 37 -21.30 1.01 -11.06
C ARG A 37 -20.98 2.51 -11.15
N PRO A 38 -20.58 3.14 -10.02
CA PRO A 38 -20.18 4.54 -10.06
C PRO A 38 -19.06 4.75 -11.10
N PRO A 39 -18.94 5.95 -11.67
CA PRO A 39 -17.76 6.32 -12.44
C PRO A 39 -16.54 6.01 -11.58
N THR A 40 -15.57 5.26 -12.11
CA THR A 40 -14.39 4.76 -11.39
C THR A 40 -14.62 3.66 -10.35
N TRP A 41 -15.69 2.86 -10.47
CA TRP A 41 -15.94 1.69 -9.58
C TRP A 41 -14.74 0.76 -9.31
N PRO A 42 -13.76 0.53 -10.23
CA PRO A 42 -12.59 -0.28 -9.91
C PRO A 42 -11.70 0.36 -8.84
N ILE A 43 -11.59 1.69 -8.82
CA ILE A 43 -10.84 2.44 -7.80
C ILE A 43 -11.50 2.25 -6.44
N TRP A 44 -12.83 2.33 -6.40
CA TRP A 44 -13.60 2.09 -5.18
C TRP A 44 -13.44 0.67 -4.65
N LEU A 45 -13.35 -0.34 -5.52
CA LEU A 45 -13.07 -1.72 -5.09
C LEU A 45 -11.71 -1.83 -4.40
N VAL A 46 -10.66 -1.27 -5.00
CA VAL A 46 -9.32 -1.24 -4.37
C VAL A 46 -9.39 -0.52 -3.04
N GLY A 47 -10.05 0.64 -2.97
CA GLY A 47 -10.22 1.40 -1.74
C GLY A 47 -10.92 0.63 -0.63
N VAL A 48 -12.00 -0.10 -0.95
CA VAL A 48 -12.73 -0.94 0.01
C VAL A 48 -11.85 -2.06 0.54
N VAL A 49 -11.14 -2.78 -0.34
CA VAL A 49 -10.23 -3.86 0.08
C VAL A 49 -9.12 -3.31 0.98
N VAL A 50 -8.56 -2.14 0.65
CA VAL A 50 -7.52 -1.50 1.46
C VAL A 50 -8.05 -1.06 2.82
N ALA A 51 -9.24 -0.46 2.86
CA ALA A 51 -9.87 -0.04 4.11
C ALA A 51 -10.18 -1.25 5.00
N PHE A 52 -10.71 -2.33 4.43
CA PHE A 52 -11.01 -3.55 5.16
C PHE A 52 -9.77 -4.19 5.75
N GLY A 53 -8.72 -4.34 4.94
CA GLY A 53 -7.44 -4.87 5.39
C GLY A 53 -6.81 -4.02 6.50
N ALA A 54 -7.00 -2.69 6.47
CA ALA A 54 -6.54 -1.81 7.54
C ALA A 54 -7.27 -2.07 8.86
N VAL A 55 -8.60 -2.23 8.85
CA VAL A 55 -9.37 -2.57 10.05
C VAL A 55 -8.98 -3.95 10.57
N GLU A 56 -8.81 -4.94 9.70
CA GLU A 56 -8.33 -6.28 10.08
C GLU A 56 -6.92 -6.26 10.68
N ALA A 57 -6.00 -5.53 10.06
CA ALA A 57 -4.66 -5.37 10.60
C ALA A 57 -4.66 -4.62 11.93
N GLY A 58 -5.51 -3.60 12.08
CA GLY A 58 -5.71 -2.85 13.31
C GLY A 58 -6.20 -3.73 14.46
N THR A 59 -7.28 -4.49 14.22
CA THR A 59 -7.84 -5.44 15.20
C THR A 59 -6.86 -6.53 15.63
N ARG A 60 -5.87 -6.86 14.79
CA ARG A 60 -4.82 -7.85 15.08
C ARG A 60 -3.50 -7.23 15.58
N GLY A 61 -3.43 -5.92 15.78
CA GLY A 61 -2.22 -5.22 16.21
C GLY A 61 -1.09 -5.17 15.17
N ARG A 62 -1.39 -5.43 13.89
CA ARG A 62 -0.45 -5.49 12.75
C ARG A 62 -0.55 -4.29 11.79
N ILE A 63 -1.20 -3.20 12.22
CA ILE A 63 -1.48 -2.04 11.35
C ILE A 63 -0.21 -1.46 10.70
N ARG A 64 0.92 -1.42 11.43
CA ARG A 64 2.18 -0.90 10.88
C ARG A 64 2.66 -1.72 9.69
N GLY A 65 2.69 -3.05 9.83
CA GLY A 65 3.09 -3.96 8.76
C GLY A 65 2.16 -3.88 7.54
N TYR A 66 0.85 -3.74 7.79
CA TYR A 66 -0.13 -3.55 6.73
C TYR A 66 0.09 -2.23 5.96
N LEU A 67 0.29 -1.12 6.68
CA LEU A 67 0.55 0.18 6.06
C LEU A 67 1.85 0.17 5.25
N TYR A 68 2.92 -0.48 5.75
CA TYR A 68 4.15 -0.65 4.97
C TYR A 68 3.88 -1.45 3.70
N GLY A 69 3.16 -2.57 3.78
CA GLY A 69 2.82 -3.38 2.62
C GLY A 69 2.02 -2.62 1.56
N VAL A 70 0.97 -1.90 1.98
CA VAL A 70 0.17 -1.04 1.09
C VAL A 70 1.02 0.06 0.48
N THR A 71 1.85 0.73 1.27
CA THR A 71 2.73 1.81 0.80
C THR A 71 3.73 1.30 -0.23
N ILE A 72 4.36 0.15 0.01
CA ILE A 72 5.28 -0.48 -0.94
C ILE A 72 4.54 -0.85 -2.23
N ALA A 73 3.37 -1.48 -2.13
CA ALA A 73 2.57 -1.83 -3.30
C ALA A 73 2.19 -0.59 -4.13
N LEU A 74 1.79 0.50 -3.46
CA LEU A 74 1.45 1.77 -4.10
C LEU A 74 2.66 2.45 -4.71
N ALA A 75 3.82 2.39 -4.05
CA ALA A 75 5.09 2.90 -4.56
C ALA A 75 5.51 2.15 -5.82
N ILE A 76 5.41 0.81 -5.83
CA ILE A 76 5.69 -0.01 -7.02
C ILE A 76 4.71 0.36 -8.14
N LEU A 77 3.40 0.39 -7.85
CA LEU A 77 2.39 0.76 -8.83
C LEU A 77 2.66 2.14 -9.44
N ASN A 78 2.94 3.14 -8.60
CA ASN A 78 3.27 4.48 -9.04
C ASN A 78 4.56 4.50 -9.87
N ALA A 79 5.61 3.80 -9.43
CA ALA A 79 6.86 3.71 -10.18
C ALA A 79 6.64 3.06 -11.55
N THR A 80 5.81 2.00 -11.64
CA THR A 80 5.44 1.36 -12.91
C THR A 80 4.67 2.30 -13.82
N ILE A 81 3.65 2.99 -13.29
CA ILE A 81 2.87 3.96 -14.07
C ILE A 81 3.77 5.08 -14.58
N LEU A 82 4.61 5.64 -13.72
CA LEU A 82 5.55 6.70 -14.08
C LEU A 82 6.55 6.23 -15.14
N LEU A 83 7.13 5.04 -14.97
CA LEU A 83 8.06 4.48 -15.94
C LEU A 83 7.40 4.23 -17.29
N TYR A 84 6.17 3.70 -17.30
CA TYR A 84 5.43 3.47 -18.53
C TYR A 84 5.07 4.78 -19.24
N GLN A 85 4.53 5.75 -18.51
CA GLN A 85 4.06 7.03 -19.04
C GLN A 85 5.21 7.96 -19.46
N PHE A 86 6.32 7.92 -18.72
CA PHE A 86 7.44 8.86 -18.84
C PHE A 86 8.77 8.15 -19.15
N TRP A 87 8.74 7.02 -19.85
CA TRP A 87 9.92 6.21 -20.15
C TRP A 87 11.05 7.02 -20.80
N LEU A 88 10.72 7.95 -21.70
CA LEU A 88 11.69 8.83 -22.36
C LEU A 88 12.35 9.79 -21.37
N LEU A 89 11.57 10.42 -20.47
CA LEU A 89 12.12 11.30 -19.44
C LEU A 89 13.01 10.51 -18.47
N ALA A 90 12.60 9.30 -18.09
CA ALA A 90 13.43 8.43 -17.25
C ALA A 90 14.78 8.10 -17.94
N LEU A 91 14.76 7.81 -19.24
CA LEU A 91 15.98 7.57 -20.02
C LEU A 91 16.86 8.82 -20.09
N VAL A 92 16.28 10.00 -20.33
CA VAL A 92 17.03 11.26 -20.34
C VAL A 92 17.67 11.54 -18.98
N LEU A 93 16.93 11.38 -17.87
CA LEU A 93 17.47 11.57 -16.53
C LEU A 93 18.62 10.59 -16.22
N LEU A 94 18.50 9.34 -16.68
CA LEU A 94 19.57 8.35 -16.57
C LEU A 94 20.83 8.78 -17.32
N LEU A 95 20.70 9.21 -18.58
CA LEU A 95 21.83 9.69 -19.39
C LEU A 95 22.48 10.93 -18.78
N VAL A 96 21.68 11.89 -18.30
CA VAL A 96 22.17 13.09 -17.61
C VAL A 96 22.94 12.70 -16.34
N GLY A 97 22.43 11.76 -15.55
CA GLY A 97 23.12 11.24 -14.37
C GLY A 97 24.48 10.63 -14.72
N LEU A 98 24.56 9.83 -15.79
CA LEU A 98 25.82 9.26 -16.27
C LEU A 98 26.81 10.34 -16.71
N VAL A 99 26.37 11.33 -17.49
CA VAL A 99 27.24 12.45 -17.92
C VAL A 99 27.79 13.22 -16.71
N ILE A 100 26.96 13.48 -15.70
CA ILE A 100 27.40 14.14 -14.46
C ILE A 100 28.47 13.31 -13.75
N LEU A 101 28.30 11.99 -13.66
CA LEU A 101 29.28 11.09 -13.05
C LEU A 101 30.60 11.10 -13.84
N MET A 102 30.54 11.03 -15.17
CA MET A 102 31.73 11.09 -16.02
C MET A 102 32.50 12.40 -15.86
N ILE A 103 31.79 13.54 -15.86
CA ILE A 103 32.40 14.85 -15.64
C ILE A 103 33.06 14.89 -14.25
N ARG A 104 32.38 14.41 -13.21
CA ARG A 104 32.93 14.37 -11.85
C ARG A 104 34.22 13.56 -11.79
N ASP A 105 34.25 12.41 -12.44
CA ASP A 105 35.40 11.51 -12.41
C ASP A 105 36.57 12.12 -13.20
N ASN A 106 36.32 12.71 -14.38
CA ASN A 106 37.33 13.45 -15.14
C ASN A 106 37.92 14.63 -14.34
N LEU A 107 37.09 15.40 -13.63
CA LEU A 107 37.57 16.52 -12.81
C LEU A 107 38.42 16.01 -11.64
N ARG A 108 38.05 14.88 -11.01
CA ARG A 108 38.85 14.28 -9.95
C ARG A 108 40.21 13.82 -10.44
N GLU A 109 40.30 13.31 -11.66
CA GLU A 109 41.58 12.95 -12.28
C GLU A 109 42.47 14.17 -12.54
N VAL A 110 41.87 15.27 -13.00
CA VAL A 110 42.60 16.52 -13.31
C VAL A 110 43.08 17.24 -12.05
N PHE A 111 42.31 17.24 -10.97
CA PHE A 111 42.61 18.01 -9.74
C PHE A 111 43.11 17.17 -8.56
N GLY A 112 42.97 15.85 -8.62
CA GLY A 112 43.43 14.91 -7.60
C GLY A 112 44.77 14.24 -7.92
N GLY A 113 45.35 14.51 -9.09
CA GLY A 113 46.70 14.14 -9.50
C GLY A 113 47.71 15.27 -9.29
#